data_AF-A0A2E6F8E1-F1
#
_entry.id   AF-A0A2E6F8E1-F1
#
_cell.length_a   1.000
_cell.length_b   1.000
_cell.length_c   1.000
_cell.angle_alpha   90.00
_cell.angle_beta   90.00
_cell.angle_gamma   90.00
#
_symmetry.space_group_name_H-M   'P 1'
#
loop_
_entity.id
_entity.type
_entity.pdbx_description
1 polymer ?
#
loop_
_entity_poly.entity_id
_entity_poly.type
_entity_poly.pdbx_seq_one_letter_code
_entity_poly.pdbx_strand_id
1 'polypeptide(L)'
;MTEVPEYLLERSRQRRIDLGLLEDDGSGGAAAATGTPDSATLASSGPSTADVIAAAKADAKLELQAEPGIEPLWVSAARSRTRIPMWALPVMFFLPLWAFVYVKLTEPPPEPVTAITEGAATYAARCASCHGGAGAGSEGGGVGRPLYNGEVLLTFPRLETDMLHWLEVGSEGIGIGNSYGATDRPEGAHISGETGANMPGFGGTLSEYKIYSVARYIREMLSGEQVSDEEVAAREAEWEALGGGKDAGGGGHGGH
;
A
#
# COMPACT_ATOMS: atom_id res chain seq x y z
N MET A 1 19.64 37.82 7.95
CA MET A 1 20.21 36.89 8.95
C MET A 1 19.16 36.68 10.03
N THR A 2 19.05 35.49 10.59
CA THR A 2 18.13 35.17 11.70
C THR A 2 18.97 34.79 12.91
N GLU A 3 19.07 35.69 13.88
CA GLU A 3 19.79 35.46 15.12
C GLU A 3 19.04 34.42 15.95
N VAL A 4 19.75 33.38 16.43
CA VAL A 4 19.17 32.33 17.27
C VAL A 4 19.17 32.83 18.72
N PRO A 5 18.02 32.87 19.42
CA PRO A 5 17.99 33.33 20.81
C PRO A 5 18.84 32.46 21.76
N GLU A 6 19.75 33.09 22.50
CA GLU A 6 20.77 32.42 23.33
C GLU A 6 20.19 31.40 24.33
N TYR A 7 19.01 31.71 24.90
CA TYR A 7 18.33 30.82 25.85
C TYR A 7 17.99 29.41 25.28
N LEU A 8 17.94 29.27 23.94
CA LEU A 8 17.78 27.98 23.28
C LEU A 8 19.09 27.18 23.27
N LEU A 9 20.24 27.86 23.14
CA LEU A 9 21.56 27.25 23.25
C LEU A 9 21.81 26.80 24.69
N GLU A 10 21.55 27.67 25.66
CA GLU A 10 21.59 27.38 27.11
C GLU A 10 20.79 26.10 27.45
N ARG A 11 19.52 26.05 27.03
CA ARG A 11 18.62 24.91 27.26
C ARG A 11 19.08 23.63 26.55
N SER A 12 19.78 23.77 25.41
CA SER A 12 20.39 22.63 24.71
C SER A 12 21.65 22.12 25.40
N ARG A 13 22.45 23.00 26.02
CA ARG A 13 23.62 22.62 26.84
C ARG A 13 23.18 21.89 28.09
N GLN A 14 22.18 22.43 28.81
CA GLN A 14 21.66 21.81 30.03
C GLN A 14 21.18 20.37 29.78
N ARG A 15 20.36 20.16 28.72
CA ARG A 15 19.92 18.81 28.32
C ARG A 15 21.06 17.86 27.96
N ARG A 16 22.20 18.35 27.48
CA ARG A 16 23.37 17.50 27.18
C ARG A 16 24.10 17.10 28.46
N ILE A 17 24.17 17.98 29.45
CA ILE A 17 24.69 17.67 30.80
C ILE A 17 23.75 16.66 31.48
N ASP A 18 22.43 16.89 31.46
CA ASP A 18 21.40 15.96 32.00
C ASP A 18 21.47 14.54 31.38
N LEU A 19 21.95 14.43 30.13
CA LEU A 19 22.13 13.18 29.39
C LEU A 19 23.55 12.58 29.50
N GLY A 20 24.45 13.19 30.27
CA GLY A 20 25.85 12.74 30.40
C GLY A 20 26.68 12.88 29.12
N LEU A 21 26.27 13.75 28.19
CA LEU A 21 26.95 14.05 26.92
C LEU A 21 27.94 15.22 27.02
N LEU A 22 27.96 15.91 28.17
CA LEU A 22 28.92 16.95 28.56
C LEU A 22 29.18 16.80 30.06
N GLU A 23 30.42 17.01 30.48
CA GLU A 23 30.80 17.05 31.90
C GLU A 23 30.41 18.42 32.51
N ASP A 24 30.23 18.47 33.84
CA ASP A 24 29.90 19.69 34.56
C ASP A 24 31.17 20.45 34.95
N ASP A 25 31.38 21.61 34.33
CA ASP A 25 32.51 22.53 34.58
C ASP A 25 32.32 23.25 35.94
N GLY A 26 32.31 22.49 37.03
CA GLY A 26 31.77 22.86 38.35
C GLY A 26 32.22 24.22 38.89
N SER A 27 31.36 25.24 38.74
CA SER A 27 31.62 26.64 39.09
C SER A 27 30.53 27.19 40.03
N GLY A 28 30.42 26.64 41.26
CA GLY A 28 29.19 26.79 42.06
C GLY A 28 29.23 26.77 43.60
N GLY A 29 30.39 26.89 44.27
CA GLY A 29 30.45 27.25 45.71
C GLY A 29 30.51 26.12 46.76
N ALA A 30 31.06 26.47 47.93
CA ALA A 30 31.33 25.61 49.09
C ALA A 30 30.13 25.57 50.09
N ALA A 31 30.11 24.86 51.23
CA ALA A 31 31.18 24.21 52.01
C ALA A 31 30.65 23.02 52.87
N ALA A 32 31.52 22.37 53.64
CA ALA A 32 31.23 21.19 54.46
C ALA A 32 31.29 21.45 55.99
N ALA A 33 30.67 20.57 56.80
CA ALA A 33 31.02 20.34 58.21
C ALA A 33 30.47 19.00 58.74
N THR A 34 31.14 18.42 59.75
CA THR A 34 30.82 17.14 60.44
C THR A 34 30.43 17.36 61.91
N GLY A 35 29.67 16.45 62.55
CA GLY A 35 29.47 16.52 64.02
C GLY A 35 28.65 15.39 64.69
N THR A 36 29.32 14.61 65.54
CA THR A 36 28.85 13.62 66.55
C THR A 36 29.97 13.60 67.62
N PRO A 37 29.80 13.27 68.93
CA PRO A 37 28.76 12.46 69.62
C PRO A 37 28.13 13.22 70.84
N ASP A 38 27.72 12.71 72.03
CA ASP A 38 27.87 11.40 72.71
C ASP A 38 26.88 11.20 73.89
N SER A 39 26.76 9.93 74.34
CA SER A 39 26.61 9.42 75.73
C SER A 39 25.44 9.78 76.67
N ALA A 40 24.81 8.73 77.22
CA ALA A 40 24.47 8.62 78.66
C ALA A 40 24.30 7.15 79.15
N THR A 41 24.95 6.85 80.27
CA THR A 41 24.95 5.67 81.18
C THR A 41 23.59 5.01 81.52
N LEU A 42 23.47 3.73 81.96
CA LEU A 42 23.99 3.17 83.24
C LEU A 42 24.07 1.61 83.29
N ALA A 43 24.77 1.12 84.33
CA ALA A 43 25.19 -0.26 84.64
C ALA A 43 24.09 -1.32 84.91
N SER A 44 24.46 -2.62 84.79
CA SER A 44 24.57 -3.56 85.94
C SER A 44 24.94 -5.01 85.53
N SER A 45 25.46 -5.78 86.50
CA SER A 45 25.43 -7.25 86.61
C SER A 45 26.42 -8.07 85.75
N GLY A 46 27.03 -9.09 86.38
CA GLY A 46 27.88 -10.07 85.70
C GLY A 46 27.10 -11.25 85.13
N PRO A 47 27.62 -11.95 84.11
CA PRO A 47 26.90 -13.00 83.39
C PRO A 47 26.58 -14.23 84.26
N SER A 48 25.37 -14.75 84.09
CA SER A 48 24.87 -15.99 84.67
C SER A 48 25.27 -17.21 83.83
N THR A 49 24.95 -18.41 84.32
CA THR A 49 25.13 -19.66 83.56
C THR A 49 24.36 -19.67 82.22
N ALA A 50 23.25 -18.91 82.11
CA ALA A 50 22.52 -18.78 80.87
C ALA A 50 23.29 -17.93 79.83
N ASP A 51 24.02 -16.91 80.29
CA ASP A 51 24.82 -16.03 79.44
C ASP A 51 26.07 -16.73 78.90
N VAL A 52 26.66 -17.66 79.67
CA VAL A 52 27.74 -18.54 79.18
C VAL A 52 27.24 -19.48 78.07
N ILE A 53 26.01 -20.00 78.20
CA ILE A 53 25.37 -20.82 77.16
C ILE A 53 24.98 -19.96 75.95
N ALA A 54 24.57 -18.71 76.15
CA ALA A 54 24.29 -17.76 75.07
C ALA A 54 25.56 -17.38 74.30
N ALA A 55 26.68 -17.12 74.99
CA ALA A 55 27.99 -16.87 74.38
C ALA A 55 28.46 -18.08 73.56
N ALA A 56 28.43 -19.30 74.14
CA ALA A 56 28.77 -20.52 73.41
C ALA A 56 27.87 -20.77 72.18
N LYS A 57 26.65 -20.24 72.17
CA LYS A 57 25.73 -20.29 71.01
C LYS A 57 25.94 -19.15 70.01
N ALA A 58 26.57 -18.05 70.41
CA ALA A 58 27.00 -16.97 69.52
C ALA A 58 28.29 -17.35 68.77
N ASP A 59 29.29 -17.90 69.47
CA ASP A 59 30.51 -18.46 68.86
C ASP A 59 30.23 -19.68 67.97
N ALA A 60 29.11 -20.39 68.21
CA ALA A 60 28.65 -21.49 67.35
C ALA A 60 28.13 -21.03 65.97
N LYS A 61 28.18 -19.73 65.62
CA LYS A 61 28.02 -19.30 64.24
C LYS A 61 29.29 -19.65 63.45
N LEU A 62 29.32 -20.87 62.92
CA LEU A 62 30.25 -21.29 61.88
C LEU A 62 30.16 -20.31 60.69
N GLU A 63 31.08 -19.35 60.65
CA GLU A 63 31.26 -18.47 59.50
C GLU A 63 31.84 -19.32 58.37
N LEU A 64 30.94 -19.89 57.56
CA LEU A 64 31.30 -20.72 56.42
C LEU A 64 32.03 -19.85 55.41
N GLN A 65 33.37 -19.83 55.49
CA GLN A 65 34.21 -19.22 54.48
C GLN A 65 33.89 -19.88 53.14
N ALA A 66 33.15 -19.16 52.30
CA ALA A 66 32.90 -19.56 50.94
C ALA A 66 34.25 -19.54 50.21
N GLU A 67 34.81 -20.73 50.00
CA GLU A 67 35.94 -20.94 49.10
C GLU A 67 35.61 -20.24 47.76
N PRO A 68 36.56 -19.53 47.12
CA PRO A 68 36.31 -18.81 45.87
C PRO A 68 36.20 -19.79 44.69
N GLY A 69 35.18 -20.64 44.74
CA GLY A 69 34.84 -21.62 43.73
C GLY A 69 34.56 -20.93 42.41
N ILE A 70 35.42 -21.18 41.43
CA ILE A 70 35.29 -20.70 40.05
C ILE A 70 33.86 -21.05 39.57
N GLU A 71 33.06 -20.02 39.22
CA GLU A 71 31.66 -20.27 38.85
C GLU A 71 31.59 -21.29 37.71
N PRO A 72 30.80 -22.38 37.85
CA PRO A 72 30.76 -23.42 36.85
C PRO A 72 30.38 -22.86 35.49
N LEU A 73 30.98 -23.37 34.40
CA LEU A 73 30.85 -22.76 33.07
C LEU A 73 29.40 -22.63 32.57
N TRP A 74 28.47 -23.47 33.04
CA TRP A 74 27.04 -23.32 32.74
C TRP A 74 26.39 -22.14 33.47
N VAL A 75 26.87 -21.76 34.66
CA VAL A 75 26.39 -20.60 35.43
C VAL A 75 26.86 -19.30 34.80
N SER A 76 28.13 -19.22 34.41
CA SER A 76 28.67 -18.04 33.69
C SER A 76 28.08 -17.92 32.28
N ALA A 77 27.82 -19.03 31.57
CA ALA A 77 27.07 -19.02 30.31
C ALA A 77 25.59 -18.62 30.49
N ALA A 78 24.94 -18.99 31.60
CA ALA A 78 23.58 -18.55 31.90
C ALA A 78 23.51 -17.05 32.25
N ARG A 79 24.50 -16.54 33.00
CA ARG A 79 24.59 -15.13 33.42
C ARG A 79 25.00 -14.18 32.30
N SER A 80 25.86 -14.61 31.38
CA SER A 80 26.29 -13.80 30.23
C SER A 80 25.26 -13.74 29.09
N ARG A 81 24.16 -14.49 29.18
CA ARG A 81 23.12 -14.53 28.15
C ARG A 81 22.31 -13.22 28.13
N THR A 82 22.52 -12.41 27.09
CA THR A 82 21.77 -11.17 26.84
C THR A 82 20.27 -11.45 26.77
N ARG A 83 19.49 -10.84 27.68
CA ARG A 83 18.03 -10.92 27.64
C ARG A 83 17.48 -9.96 26.59
N ILE A 84 16.57 -10.44 25.76
CA ILE A 84 15.76 -9.60 24.86
C ILE A 84 14.97 -8.62 25.75
N PRO A 85 15.05 -7.29 25.52
CA PRO A 85 14.31 -6.33 26.33
C PRO A 85 12.81 -6.43 26.02
N MET A 86 11.96 -6.22 27.03
CA MET A 86 10.50 -6.44 26.92
C MET A 86 9.82 -5.59 25.83
N TRP A 87 10.42 -4.46 25.41
CA TRP A 87 9.92 -3.62 24.32
C TRP A 87 10.14 -4.21 22.92
N ALA A 88 11.09 -5.13 22.75
CA ALA A 88 11.42 -5.68 21.43
C ALA A 88 10.31 -6.62 20.88
N LEU A 89 9.59 -7.32 21.76
CA LEU A 89 8.46 -8.17 21.37
C LEU A 89 7.31 -7.39 20.72
N PRO A 90 6.73 -6.33 21.34
CA PRO A 90 5.70 -5.54 20.69
C PRO A 90 6.25 -4.81 19.45
N VAL A 91 7.49 -4.29 19.47
CA VAL A 91 8.07 -3.67 18.25
C VAL A 91 8.15 -4.66 17.09
N MET A 92 8.62 -5.90 17.32
CA MET A 92 8.70 -6.92 16.28
C MET A 92 7.32 -7.34 15.72
N PHE A 93 6.25 -7.21 16.51
CA PHE A 93 4.87 -7.47 16.07
C PHE A 93 4.24 -6.26 15.35
N PHE A 94 4.46 -5.04 15.85
CA PHE A 94 3.88 -3.81 15.29
C PHE A 94 4.62 -3.29 14.06
N LEU A 95 5.92 -3.57 13.88
CA LEU A 95 6.68 -3.12 12.70
C LEU A 95 6.11 -3.64 11.37
N PRO A 96 5.80 -4.95 11.16
CA PRO A 96 5.19 -5.41 9.91
C PRO A 96 3.77 -4.85 9.70
N LEU A 97 2.98 -4.67 10.77
CA LEU A 97 1.66 -4.03 10.67
C LEU A 97 1.78 -2.55 10.28
N TRP A 98 2.71 -1.82 10.92
CA TRP A 98 3.03 -0.44 10.58
C TRP A 98 3.54 -0.33 9.15
N ALA A 99 4.38 -1.25 8.67
CA ALA A 99 4.87 -1.26 7.29
C ALA A 99 3.73 -1.46 6.29
N PHE A 100 2.79 -2.39 6.55
CA PHE A 100 1.61 -2.57 5.71
C PHE A 100 0.71 -1.33 5.70
N VAL A 101 0.41 -0.75 6.86
CA VAL A 101 -0.40 0.48 6.97
C VAL A 101 0.30 1.67 6.33
N TYR A 102 1.62 1.82 6.51
CA TYR A 102 2.43 2.86 5.89
C TYR A 102 2.36 2.76 4.37
N VAL A 103 2.61 1.56 3.81
CA VAL A 103 2.46 1.32 2.36
C VAL A 103 1.05 1.67 1.90
N LYS A 104 -0.01 1.15 2.55
CA LYS A 104 -1.41 1.45 2.17
C LYS A 104 -1.87 2.89 2.42
N LEU A 105 -1.11 3.70 3.15
CA LEU A 105 -1.36 5.14 3.37
C LEU A 105 -0.44 6.04 2.53
N THR A 106 0.60 5.49 1.91
CA THR A 106 1.52 6.21 0.99
C THR A 106 1.44 5.74 -0.46
N GLU A 107 0.72 4.66 -0.75
CA GLU A 107 0.25 4.33 -2.10
C GLU A 107 -0.52 5.55 -2.64
N PRO A 108 -0.22 6.02 -3.86
CA PRO A 108 -1.03 7.06 -4.50
C PRO A 108 -2.46 6.55 -4.68
N PRO A 109 -3.47 7.45 -4.79
CA PRO A 109 -4.80 7.03 -5.17
C PRO A 109 -4.73 6.25 -6.50
N PRO A 110 -5.59 5.23 -6.70
CA PRO A 110 -5.64 4.52 -7.97
C PRO A 110 -5.91 5.52 -9.11
N GLU A 111 -5.30 5.29 -10.26
CA GLU A 111 -5.51 6.13 -11.44
C GLU A 111 -7.01 6.20 -11.77
N PRO A 112 -7.53 7.38 -12.16
CA PRO A 112 -8.95 7.53 -12.46
C PRO A 112 -9.33 6.60 -13.61
N VAL A 113 -10.46 5.91 -13.48
CA VAL A 113 -11.03 5.13 -14.58
C VAL A 113 -11.43 6.11 -15.68
N THR A 114 -10.86 5.93 -16.86
CA THR A 114 -11.15 6.67 -18.09
C THR A 114 -11.90 5.76 -19.06
N ALA A 115 -12.51 6.35 -20.09
CA ALA A 115 -13.14 5.62 -21.17
C ALA A 115 -12.22 4.56 -21.77
N ILE A 116 -10.92 4.87 -21.90
CA ILE A 116 -9.89 3.99 -22.47
C ILE A 116 -9.51 2.83 -21.54
N THR A 117 -9.40 3.05 -20.22
CA THR A 117 -9.06 1.96 -19.28
C THR A 117 -10.24 1.00 -19.08
N GLU A 118 -11.46 1.52 -18.98
CA GLU A 118 -12.70 0.73 -19.00
C GLU A 118 -12.89 0.00 -20.34
N GLY A 119 -12.48 0.63 -21.45
CA GLY A 119 -12.50 0.07 -22.79
C GLY A 119 -11.53 -1.10 -22.96
N ALA A 120 -10.31 -0.98 -22.44
CA ALA A 120 -9.33 -2.06 -22.42
C ALA A 120 -9.82 -3.27 -21.59
N ALA A 121 -10.42 -3.00 -20.41
CA ALA A 121 -11.00 -4.05 -19.56
C ALA A 121 -12.19 -4.75 -20.25
N THR A 122 -13.10 -3.98 -20.87
CA THR A 122 -14.23 -4.51 -21.61
C THR A 122 -13.78 -5.30 -22.84
N TYR A 123 -12.77 -4.81 -23.58
CA TYR A 123 -12.18 -5.50 -24.73
C TYR A 123 -11.61 -6.87 -24.33
N ALA A 124 -10.79 -6.92 -23.28
CA ALA A 124 -10.20 -8.15 -22.77
C ALA A 124 -11.26 -9.16 -22.31
N ALA A 125 -12.36 -8.69 -21.71
CA ALA A 125 -13.43 -9.54 -21.20
C ALA A 125 -14.44 -10.03 -22.26
N ARG A 126 -14.60 -9.32 -23.39
CA ARG A 126 -15.70 -9.55 -24.35
C ARG A 126 -15.29 -9.72 -25.81
N CYS A 127 -14.19 -9.10 -26.26
CA CYS A 127 -13.83 -8.99 -27.67
C CYS A 127 -12.57 -9.80 -28.03
N ALA A 128 -11.59 -9.82 -27.12
CA ALA A 128 -10.27 -10.44 -27.34
C ALA A 128 -10.30 -11.96 -27.61
N SER A 129 -11.36 -12.66 -27.22
CA SER A 129 -11.56 -14.09 -27.52
C SER A 129 -11.76 -14.37 -29.01
N CYS A 130 -12.40 -13.46 -29.75
CA CYS A 130 -12.66 -13.61 -31.19
C CYS A 130 -11.66 -12.79 -32.03
N HIS A 131 -11.30 -11.59 -31.57
CA HIS A 131 -10.44 -10.64 -32.30
C HIS A 131 -8.97 -10.67 -31.85
N GLY A 132 -8.60 -11.51 -30.89
CA GLY A 132 -7.25 -11.57 -30.31
C GLY A 132 -6.92 -10.39 -29.41
N GLY A 133 -5.94 -10.57 -28.51
CA GLY A 133 -5.56 -9.55 -27.52
C GLY A 133 -5.08 -8.22 -28.11
N ALA A 134 -4.52 -8.24 -29.33
CA ALA A 134 -4.03 -7.05 -30.04
C ALA A 134 -4.90 -6.66 -31.26
N GLY A 135 -6.12 -7.21 -31.38
CA GLY A 135 -7.02 -6.90 -32.50
C GLY A 135 -6.68 -7.57 -33.83
N ALA A 136 -5.72 -8.48 -33.88
CA ALA A 136 -5.29 -9.13 -35.14
C ALA A 136 -6.37 -10.01 -35.82
N GLY A 137 -7.44 -10.39 -35.11
CA GLY A 137 -8.56 -11.14 -35.68
C GLY A 137 -8.12 -12.41 -36.41
N SER A 138 -8.70 -12.64 -37.58
CA SER A 138 -8.37 -13.75 -38.49
C SER A 138 -6.91 -13.81 -38.91
N GLU A 139 -6.18 -12.69 -38.98
CA GLU A 139 -4.75 -12.67 -39.28
C GLU A 139 -3.90 -13.21 -38.12
N GLY A 140 -4.41 -13.05 -36.88
CA GLY A 140 -3.88 -13.68 -35.68
C GLY A 140 -4.42 -15.09 -35.40
N GLY A 141 -5.18 -15.69 -36.33
CA GLY A 141 -5.82 -17.00 -36.14
C GLY A 141 -7.10 -16.99 -35.30
N GLY A 142 -7.66 -15.81 -35.02
CA GLY A 142 -8.99 -15.64 -34.44
C GLY A 142 -10.14 -15.84 -35.44
N VAL A 143 -11.37 -15.58 -35.02
CA VAL A 143 -12.59 -15.73 -35.84
C VAL A 143 -13.28 -14.40 -36.16
N GLY A 144 -12.96 -13.33 -35.43
CA GLY A 144 -13.40 -11.98 -35.75
C GLY A 144 -12.51 -11.33 -36.82
N ARG A 145 -13.03 -10.36 -37.57
CA ARG A 145 -12.22 -9.55 -38.51
C ARG A 145 -11.12 -8.77 -37.76
N PRO A 146 -10.01 -8.38 -38.42
CA PRO A 146 -9.02 -7.48 -37.83
C PRO A 146 -9.64 -6.18 -37.32
N LEU A 147 -9.12 -5.67 -36.21
CA LEU A 147 -9.51 -4.43 -35.53
C LEU A 147 -8.34 -3.43 -35.39
N TYR A 148 -7.18 -3.77 -35.96
CA TYR A 148 -5.93 -3.03 -35.82
C TYR A 148 -5.50 -2.38 -37.13
N ASN A 149 -4.40 -1.62 -37.12
CA ASN A 149 -3.81 -0.97 -38.32
C ASN A 149 -4.78 -0.06 -39.12
N GLY A 150 -5.82 0.48 -38.49
CA GLY A 150 -6.79 1.38 -39.11
C GLY A 150 -8.02 0.69 -39.71
N GLU A 151 -8.14 -0.64 -39.66
CA GLU A 151 -9.25 -1.37 -40.28
C GLU A 151 -10.64 -1.01 -39.74
N VAL A 152 -10.70 -0.60 -38.47
CA VAL A 152 -11.94 -0.13 -37.85
C VAL A 152 -12.34 1.24 -38.38
N LEU A 153 -11.38 2.06 -38.80
CA LEU A 153 -11.62 3.39 -39.37
C LEU A 153 -12.04 3.28 -40.84
N LEU A 154 -11.51 2.28 -41.57
CA LEU A 154 -11.96 1.92 -42.92
C LEU A 154 -13.34 1.26 -42.91
N THR A 155 -13.67 0.48 -41.87
CA THR A 155 -14.99 -0.17 -41.74
C THR A 155 -16.04 0.77 -41.16
N PHE A 156 -15.70 1.60 -40.18
CA PHE A 156 -16.61 2.50 -39.48
C PHE A 156 -15.99 3.91 -39.41
N PRO A 157 -16.15 4.74 -40.45
CA PRO A 157 -15.60 6.10 -40.44
C PRO A 157 -16.11 6.91 -39.24
N ARG A 158 -17.42 6.81 -38.93
CA ARG A 158 -18.06 7.48 -37.80
C ARG A 158 -18.20 6.53 -36.62
N LEU A 159 -17.86 6.99 -35.43
CA LEU A 159 -17.95 6.20 -34.20
C LEU A 159 -19.43 5.97 -33.83
N GLU A 160 -20.23 7.04 -33.79
CA GLU A 160 -21.53 7.09 -33.12
C GLU A 160 -22.61 6.34 -33.91
N THR A 161 -22.67 6.58 -35.22
CA THR A 161 -23.73 6.04 -36.09
C THR A 161 -23.41 4.66 -36.67
N ASP A 162 -22.12 4.33 -36.82
CA ASP A 162 -21.69 3.16 -37.57
C ASP A 162 -21.11 2.11 -36.62
N MET A 163 -20.18 2.50 -35.75
CA MET A 163 -19.50 1.56 -34.85
C MET A 163 -20.30 1.22 -33.59
N LEU A 164 -20.86 2.22 -32.87
CA LEU A 164 -21.65 1.96 -31.66
C LEU A 164 -22.87 1.10 -32.00
N HIS A 165 -23.56 1.41 -33.10
CA HIS A 165 -24.71 0.61 -33.58
C HIS A 165 -24.31 -0.84 -33.89
N TRP A 166 -23.18 -1.08 -34.57
CA TRP A 166 -22.68 -2.43 -34.83
C TRP A 166 -22.34 -3.20 -33.53
N LEU A 167 -21.73 -2.53 -32.55
CA LEU A 167 -21.46 -3.14 -31.24
C LEU A 167 -22.74 -3.44 -30.46
N GLU A 168 -23.77 -2.59 -30.58
CA GLU A 168 -25.05 -2.78 -29.92
C GLU A 168 -25.82 -3.98 -30.50
N VAL A 169 -25.99 -4.04 -31.84
CA VAL A 169 -26.92 -4.99 -32.49
C VAL A 169 -26.26 -6.23 -33.10
N GLY A 170 -24.97 -6.15 -33.41
CA GLY A 170 -24.18 -7.25 -33.98
C GLY A 170 -24.66 -7.75 -35.35
N SER A 171 -24.18 -8.94 -35.73
CA SER A 171 -24.47 -9.53 -37.04
C SER A 171 -25.96 -9.85 -37.25
N GLU A 172 -26.64 -10.33 -36.21
CA GLU A 172 -28.06 -10.67 -36.29
C GLU A 172 -28.95 -9.43 -36.41
N GLY A 173 -28.63 -8.35 -35.67
CA GLY A 173 -29.41 -7.11 -35.71
C GLY A 173 -29.25 -6.30 -36.99
N ILE A 174 -28.10 -6.40 -37.66
CA ILE A 174 -27.92 -5.94 -39.05
C ILE A 174 -28.65 -6.85 -40.05
N GLY A 175 -28.85 -8.12 -39.70
CA GLY A 175 -29.33 -9.18 -40.58
C GLY A 175 -28.20 -9.83 -41.37
N ILE A 176 -28.14 -11.16 -41.34
CA ILE A 176 -27.12 -11.95 -42.04
C ILE A 176 -27.23 -11.75 -43.56
N GLY A 177 -26.09 -11.49 -44.22
CA GLY A 177 -26.01 -11.17 -45.64
C GLY A 177 -26.17 -9.68 -45.99
N ASN A 178 -26.54 -8.81 -45.05
CA ASN A 178 -26.53 -7.36 -45.26
C ASN A 178 -25.13 -6.77 -45.02
N SER A 179 -24.83 -5.65 -45.68
CA SER A 179 -23.62 -4.86 -45.45
C SER A 179 -23.69 -4.05 -44.16
N TYR A 180 -22.57 -3.91 -43.45
CA TYR A 180 -22.42 -2.99 -42.31
C TYR A 180 -21.21 -2.06 -42.49
N GLY A 181 -21.26 -0.90 -41.82
CA GLY A 181 -20.22 0.11 -41.91
C GLY A 181 -20.19 0.83 -43.27
N ALA A 182 -19.00 1.28 -43.69
CA ALA A 182 -18.76 1.94 -44.97
C ALA A 182 -19.00 0.96 -46.14
N THR A 183 -19.96 1.29 -47.01
CA THR A 183 -20.25 0.51 -48.21
C THR A 183 -19.26 0.77 -49.35
N ASP A 184 -18.45 1.83 -49.23
CA ASP A 184 -17.40 2.30 -50.13
C ASP A 184 -15.98 2.02 -49.61
N ARG A 185 -15.82 1.16 -48.57
CA ARG A 185 -14.51 0.67 -48.09
C ARG A 185 -13.67 0.14 -49.28
N PRO A 186 -12.36 0.43 -49.39
CA PRO A 186 -11.58 0.14 -50.60
C PRO A 186 -11.53 -1.31 -51.10
N GLU A 187 -11.69 -2.30 -50.23
CA GLU A 187 -11.75 -3.73 -50.62
C GLU A 187 -13.19 -4.28 -50.70
N GLY A 188 -14.18 -3.40 -50.58
CA GLY A 188 -15.61 -3.74 -50.50
C GLY A 188 -16.19 -3.61 -49.09
N ALA A 189 -17.51 -3.43 -49.05
CA ALA A 189 -18.32 -3.38 -47.83
C ALA A 189 -18.21 -4.70 -47.05
N HIS A 190 -18.08 -4.63 -45.73
CA HIS A 190 -18.12 -5.83 -44.90
C HIS A 190 -19.55 -6.39 -44.79
N ILE A 191 -19.71 -7.68 -45.07
CA ILE A 191 -21.00 -8.37 -45.02
C ILE A 191 -21.19 -9.11 -43.69
N SER A 192 -22.39 -9.01 -43.12
CA SER A 192 -22.78 -9.66 -41.88
C SER A 192 -22.83 -11.19 -42.02
N GLY A 193 -22.14 -11.90 -41.12
CA GLY A 193 -22.06 -13.37 -41.10
C GLY A 193 -21.19 -14.02 -42.19
N GLU A 194 -20.57 -13.24 -43.09
CA GLU A 194 -19.71 -13.73 -44.18
C GLU A 194 -18.53 -14.60 -43.70
N THR A 195 -17.97 -14.29 -42.53
CA THR A 195 -16.87 -15.04 -41.91
C THR A 195 -17.30 -16.42 -41.36
N GLY A 196 -18.59 -16.73 -41.36
CA GLY A 196 -19.17 -17.90 -40.68
C GLY A 196 -19.21 -17.79 -39.15
N ALA A 197 -18.63 -16.73 -38.57
CA ALA A 197 -18.63 -16.44 -37.15
C ALA A 197 -19.38 -15.14 -36.87
N ASN A 198 -20.66 -15.24 -36.54
CA ASN A 198 -21.53 -14.10 -36.24
C ASN A 198 -21.05 -13.37 -34.99
N MET A 199 -20.87 -12.05 -35.08
CA MET A 199 -20.59 -11.20 -33.93
C MET A 199 -21.89 -10.96 -33.14
N PRO A 200 -21.93 -11.23 -31.82
CA PRO A 200 -23.10 -10.93 -31.01
C PRO A 200 -23.27 -9.41 -30.86
N GLY A 201 -24.52 -8.95 -30.75
CA GLY A 201 -24.83 -7.62 -30.24
C GLY A 201 -24.64 -7.57 -28.72
N PHE A 202 -24.09 -6.47 -28.22
CA PHE A 202 -23.85 -6.25 -26.80
C PHE A 202 -24.88 -5.33 -26.13
N GLY A 203 -25.86 -4.80 -26.89
CA GLY A 203 -26.99 -4.02 -26.36
C GLY A 203 -27.71 -4.77 -25.23
N GLY A 204 -27.96 -4.09 -24.11
CA GLY A 204 -28.54 -4.68 -22.90
C GLY A 204 -27.66 -5.69 -22.15
N THR A 205 -26.52 -6.13 -22.72
CA THR A 205 -25.51 -6.98 -22.08
C THR A 205 -24.35 -6.15 -21.50
N LEU A 206 -24.05 -5.03 -22.15
CA LEU A 206 -23.18 -3.96 -21.66
C LEU A 206 -24.01 -2.69 -21.48
N SER A 207 -23.61 -1.82 -20.56
CA SER A 207 -24.12 -0.46 -20.47
C SER A 207 -23.59 0.40 -21.62
N GLU A 208 -24.32 1.46 -21.96
CA GLU A 208 -23.97 2.40 -23.04
C GLU A 208 -22.53 2.93 -22.89
N TYR A 209 -22.14 3.36 -21.68
CA TYR A 209 -20.77 3.81 -21.40
C TYR A 209 -19.69 2.73 -21.66
N LYS A 210 -20.00 1.44 -21.46
CA LYS A 210 -19.06 0.33 -21.74
C LYS A 210 -18.93 0.04 -23.23
N ILE A 211 -20.03 0.13 -23.97
CA ILE A 211 -20.03 0.04 -25.44
C ILE A 211 -19.21 1.20 -26.02
N TYR A 212 -19.42 2.42 -25.52
CA TYR A 212 -18.66 3.61 -25.88
C TYR A 212 -17.17 3.49 -25.54
N SER A 213 -16.85 3.07 -24.31
CA SER A 213 -15.49 2.75 -23.85
C SER A 213 -14.75 1.81 -24.79
N VAL A 214 -15.35 0.65 -25.10
CA VAL A 214 -14.67 -0.36 -25.93
C VAL A 214 -14.55 0.08 -27.38
N ALA A 215 -15.51 0.86 -27.90
CA ALA A 215 -15.42 1.47 -29.22
C ALA A 215 -14.22 2.43 -29.32
N ARG A 216 -14.09 3.36 -28.36
CA ARG A 216 -12.94 4.28 -28.28
C ARG A 216 -11.62 3.54 -28.12
N TYR A 217 -11.52 2.58 -27.19
CA TYR A 217 -10.31 1.77 -27.04
C TYR A 217 -9.91 1.06 -28.34
N ILE A 218 -10.85 0.44 -29.04
CA ILE A 218 -10.58 -0.23 -30.32
C ILE A 218 -10.10 0.78 -31.37
N ARG A 219 -10.75 1.94 -31.53
CA ARG A 219 -10.36 2.96 -32.53
C ARG A 219 -9.02 3.59 -32.20
N GLU A 220 -8.89 4.15 -31.00
CA GLU A 220 -7.77 4.99 -30.56
C GLU A 220 -6.52 4.13 -30.27
N MET A 221 -6.67 2.97 -29.63
CA MET A 221 -5.52 2.14 -29.18
C MET A 221 -5.16 0.96 -30.10
N LEU A 222 -6.12 0.33 -30.79
CA LEU A 222 -5.82 -0.80 -31.68
C LEU A 222 -5.70 -0.36 -33.16
N SER A 223 -6.64 0.44 -33.64
CA SER A 223 -6.63 0.98 -35.01
C SER A 223 -5.83 2.28 -35.18
N GLY A 224 -5.42 2.94 -34.10
CA GLY A 224 -4.57 4.15 -34.16
C GLY A 224 -5.29 5.39 -34.69
N GLU A 225 -6.56 5.59 -34.35
CA GLU A 225 -7.27 6.85 -34.60
C GLU A 225 -6.51 8.01 -33.94
N GLN A 226 -6.02 8.97 -34.74
CA GLN A 226 -5.42 10.18 -34.19
C GLN A 226 -6.51 11.21 -33.91
N VAL A 227 -6.75 11.43 -32.63
CA VAL A 227 -7.78 12.31 -32.06
C VAL A 227 -7.10 13.56 -31.48
N SER A 228 -7.70 14.74 -31.62
CA SER A 228 -7.17 15.97 -31.00
C SER A 228 -7.53 16.06 -29.52
N ASP A 229 -6.75 16.78 -28.72
CA ASP A 229 -7.00 16.94 -27.27
C ASP A 229 -8.41 17.49 -26.95
N GLU A 230 -8.96 18.34 -27.82
CA GLU A 230 -10.33 18.89 -27.72
C GLU A 230 -11.40 17.82 -27.97
N GLU A 231 -11.22 16.98 -29.00
CA GLU A 231 -12.09 15.87 -29.34
C GLU A 231 -11.98 14.73 -28.29
N VAL A 232 -10.79 14.46 -27.75
CA VAL A 232 -10.60 13.54 -26.61
C VAL A 232 -11.37 14.03 -25.38
N ALA A 233 -11.30 15.34 -25.06
CA ALA A 233 -12.03 15.92 -23.95
C ALA A 233 -13.56 15.88 -24.15
N ALA A 234 -14.04 16.12 -25.37
CA ALA A 234 -15.46 15.99 -25.72
C ALA A 234 -15.95 14.54 -25.57
N ARG A 235 -15.18 13.57 -26.07
CA ARG A 235 -15.47 12.13 -25.96
C ARG A 235 -15.41 11.62 -24.51
N GLU A 236 -14.56 12.18 -23.65
CA GLU A 236 -14.54 11.81 -22.23
C GLU A 236 -15.77 12.37 -21.49
N ALA A 237 -16.19 13.61 -21.80
CA ALA A 237 -17.41 14.20 -21.25
C ALA A 237 -18.70 13.47 -21.71
N GLU A 238 -18.74 12.97 -22.95
CA GLU A 238 -19.83 12.09 -23.42
C GLU A 238 -19.83 10.76 -22.66
N TRP A 239 -18.66 10.12 -22.50
CA TRP A 239 -18.54 8.89 -21.70
C TRP A 239 -19.01 9.08 -20.26
N GLU A 240 -18.64 10.18 -19.60
CA GLU A 240 -19.16 10.53 -18.28
C GLU A 240 -20.69 10.70 -18.29
N ALA A 241 -21.26 11.37 -19.30
CA ALA A 241 -22.71 11.55 -19.44
C ALA A 241 -23.45 10.20 -19.57
N LEU A 242 -22.91 9.25 -20.34
CA LEU A 242 -23.45 7.89 -20.52
C LEU A 242 -23.36 6.99 -19.26
N GLY A 243 -22.71 7.46 -18.18
CA GLY A 243 -22.56 6.73 -16.92
C GLY A 243 -21.12 6.43 -16.50
N GLY A 244 -20.14 6.82 -17.32
CA GLY A 244 -18.71 6.66 -17.04
C GLY A 244 -18.28 7.12 -15.65
N GLY A 245 -17.28 6.42 -15.10
CA GLY A 245 -16.68 6.66 -13.78
C GLY A 245 -17.55 6.30 -12.56
N LYS A 246 -18.89 6.26 -12.69
CA LYS A 246 -19.81 6.15 -11.55
C LYS A 246 -19.71 4.82 -10.80
N ASP A 247 -19.54 3.72 -11.53
CA ASP A 247 -19.43 2.37 -10.94
C ASP A 247 -18.14 2.19 -10.11
N ALA A 248 -17.10 2.99 -10.35
CA ALA A 248 -15.88 3.00 -9.52
C ALA A 248 -16.08 3.74 -8.18
N GLY A 249 -17.10 4.60 -8.07
CA GLY A 249 -17.39 5.41 -6.89
C GLY A 249 -18.09 4.68 -5.74
N GLY A 250 -18.48 3.40 -5.90
CA GLY A 250 -19.28 2.64 -4.92
C GLY A 250 -18.58 2.33 -3.58
N GLY A 251 -17.32 2.71 -3.40
CA GLY A 251 -16.45 2.34 -2.29
C GLY A 251 -16.55 3.20 -1.01
N GLY A 252 -17.70 3.79 -0.66
CA GLY A 252 -17.78 4.58 0.57
C GLY A 252 -19.08 5.34 0.85
N HIS A 253 -20.11 4.64 1.36
CA HIS A 253 -21.20 5.29 2.11
C HIS A 253 -21.33 4.66 3.50
N GLY A 254 -20.52 5.18 4.44
CA GLY A 254 -20.57 4.82 5.86
C GLY A 254 -21.22 5.95 6.67
N GLY A 255 -22.53 5.86 6.89
CA GLY A 255 -23.32 6.77 7.73
C GLY A 255 -24.81 6.46 7.57
N HIS A 256 -25.63 6.43 8.62
CA HIS A 256 -25.39 6.74 10.04
C HIS A 256 -25.93 5.63 10.96
#